data_AF-A0A0A6V8G6-F1
#
_entry.id   AF-A0A0A6V8G6-F1
#
_cell.length_a   1.000
_cell.length_b   1.000
_cell.length_c   1.000
_cell.angle_alpha   90.00
_cell.angle_beta   90.00
_cell.angle_gamma   90.00
#
_symmetry.space_group_name_H-M   'P 1'
#
loop_
_entity.id
_entity.type
_entity.pdbx_description
1 polymer ?
#
loop_
_entity_poly.entity_id
_entity_poly.type
_entity_poly.pdbx_seq_one_letter_code
_entity_poly.pdbx_strand_id
1 'polypeptide(L)'
;MNEAQLKDEICEVCNKMWQLGWVAANDGNVSAKLEENIFITTPTGISKSFITPEKLVKINSQGEILEANGEYRPSSEIKMHLRCYSERDDVGAVVHAHPPTATGFALAHIHLDNYSLIESAITIGSVPITPFGTPSTMEVPEAITPYLEHHDVLLLENHGALSVGCDLITAYYRMETLELVAKTSFIARMLNQGKQEKEIPRENLERLFKMREGYKVTGKHPGYKKYN
;
A
#
# COMPACT_ATOMS: atom_id res chain seq x y z
N MET A 1 -20.45 -0.39 -6.06
CA MET A 1 -20.59 0.13 -4.68
C MET A 1 -21.05 1.57 -4.76
N ASN A 2 -21.93 2.04 -3.86
CA ASN A 2 -22.33 3.46 -3.85
C ASN A 2 -21.40 4.31 -2.95
N GLU A 3 -21.51 5.63 -3.03
CA GLU A 3 -20.63 6.54 -2.29
C GLU A 3 -20.69 6.36 -0.76
N ALA A 4 -21.88 6.16 -0.19
CA ALA A 4 -22.04 5.98 1.26
C ALA A 4 -21.32 4.72 1.74
N GLN A 5 -21.51 3.60 1.04
CA GLN A 5 -20.81 2.34 1.33
C GLN A 5 -19.29 2.49 1.23
N LEU A 6 -18.79 3.20 0.22
CA LEU A 6 -17.36 3.42 0.06
C LEU A 6 -16.79 4.29 1.19
N LYS A 7 -17.52 5.33 1.60
CA LYS A 7 -17.13 6.17 2.74
C LYS A 7 -17.06 5.36 4.03
N ASP A 8 -18.04 4.48 4.29
CA ASP A 8 -18.04 3.58 5.45
C ASP A 8 -16.84 2.61 5.43
N GLU A 9 -16.54 2.01 4.27
CA GLU A 9 -15.41 1.10 4.10
C GLU A 9 -14.05 1.80 4.32
N ILE A 10 -13.90 3.04 3.82
CA ILE A 10 -12.72 3.89 4.11
C ILE A 10 -12.58 4.11 5.62
N CYS A 11 -13.68 4.41 6.32
CA CYS A 11 -13.66 4.63 7.77
C CYS A 11 -13.26 3.35 8.52
N GLU A 12 -13.77 2.19 8.10
CA GLU A 12 -13.41 0.89 8.70
C GLU A 12 -11.92 0.59 8.51
N VAL A 13 -11.39 0.74 7.29
CA VAL A 13 -9.96 0.53 7.01
C VAL A 13 -9.08 1.49 7.82
N CYS A 14 -9.45 2.77 7.90
CA CYS A 14 -8.74 3.75 8.74
C CYS A 14 -8.69 3.31 10.21
N ASN A 15 -9.81 2.85 10.76
CA ASN A 15 -9.86 2.38 12.14
C ASN A 15 -9.02 1.11 12.35
N LYS A 16 -9.06 0.14 11.42
CA LYS A 16 -8.23 -1.07 11.49
C LYS A 16 -6.74 -0.75 11.44
N MET A 17 -6.32 0.13 10.53
CA MET A 17 -4.93 0.59 10.43
C MET A 17 -4.45 1.19 11.76
N TRP A 18 -5.29 2.02 12.39
CA TRP A 18 -4.98 2.62 13.69
C TRP A 18 -4.93 1.57 14.82
N GLN A 19 -5.89 0.66 14.89
CA GLN A 19 -5.93 -0.41 15.89
C GLN A 19 -4.72 -1.34 15.80
N LEU A 20 -4.23 -1.59 14.58
CA LEU A 20 -3.04 -2.41 14.33
C LEU A 20 -1.72 -1.64 14.52
N GLY A 21 -1.78 -0.33 14.80
CA GLY A 21 -0.61 0.51 15.04
C GLY A 21 0.21 0.80 13.79
N TRP A 22 -0.41 0.78 12.60
CA TRP A 22 0.29 1.11 11.33
C TRP A 22 0.29 2.60 11.03
N VAL A 23 -0.46 3.38 11.80
CA VAL A 23 -0.57 4.82 11.69
C VAL A 23 -0.57 5.42 13.09
N ALA A 24 0.07 6.59 13.25
CA ALA A 24 0.18 7.33 14.48
C ALA A 24 -0.19 8.81 14.28
N ALA A 25 -0.75 9.42 15.32
CA ALA A 25 -1.24 10.81 15.26
C ALA A 25 -2.15 11.06 14.05
N ASN A 26 -1.68 11.75 13.01
CA ASN A 26 -2.43 12.11 11.81
C ASN A 26 -1.79 11.60 10.51
N ASP A 27 -0.82 10.68 10.59
CA ASP A 27 -0.14 10.09 9.45
C ASP A 27 -1.04 9.10 8.66
N GLY A 28 -0.45 8.52 7.60
CA GLY A 28 -1.12 7.64 6.66
C GLY A 28 -2.23 8.32 5.88
N ASN A 29 -2.71 7.65 4.83
CA ASN A 29 -3.85 8.12 4.06
C ASN A 29 -4.45 7.00 3.22
N VAL A 30 -5.76 7.12 2.95
CA VAL A 30 -6.53 6.17 2.16
C VAL A 30 -7.25 6.94 1.08
N SER A 31 -7.28 6.39 -0.13
CA SER A 31 -8.21 6.84 -1.15
C SER A 31 -8.79 5.65 -1.93
N ALA A 32 -9.95 5.87 -2.51
CA ALA A 32 -10.61 4.91 -3.38
C ALA A 32 -11.34 5.62 -4.52
N LYS A 33 -11.38 4.97 -5.68
CA LYS A 33 -12.09 5.41 -6.87
C LYS A 33 -13.60 5.16 -6.68
N LEU A 34 -14.38 6.23 -6.73
CA LEU A 34 -15.84 6.17 -6.68
C LEU A 34 -16.41 5.87 -8.07
N GLU A 35 -15.93 6.62 -9.05
CA GLU A 35 -16.26 6.50 -10.46
C GLU A 35 -15.08 7.00 -11.31
N GLU A 36 -15.23 7.08 -12.63
CA GLU A 36 -14.14 7.52 -13.50
C GLU A 36 -13.65 8.92 -13.12
N ASN A 37 -12.35 9.04 -12.82
CA ASN A 37 -11.68 10.28 -12.41
C ASN A 37 -12.22 10.96 -11.14
N ILE A 38 -13.04 10.28 -10.34
CA ILE A 38 -13.58 10.79 -9.08
C ILE A 38 -13.22 9.85 -7.93
N PHE A 39 -12.61 10.42 -6.90
CA PHE A 39 -12.04 9.69 -5.78
C PHE A 39 -12.54 10.21 -4.45
N ILE A 40 -12.69 9.33 -3.47
CA ILE A 40 -12.89 9.68 -2.07
C ILE A 40 -11.57 9.47 -1.33
N THR A 41 -11.16 10.41 -0.50
CA THR A 41 -9.91 10.32 0.27
C THR A 41 -10.04 10.84 1.69
N THR A 42 -9.19 10.33 2.58
CA THR A 42 -9.02 10.86 3.93
C THR A 42 -8.48 12.29 3.91
N PRO A 43 -8.96 13.17 4.79
CA PRO A 43 -8.44 14.51 4.92
C PRO A 43 -7.06 14.54 5.59
N THR A 44 -6.32 15.62 5.35
CA THR A 44 -5.09 15.93 6.09
C THR A 44 -5.37 16.29 7.54
N GLY A 45 -4.40 16.05 8.43
CA GLY A 45 -4.42 16.55 9.81
C GLY A 45 -5.35 15.80 10.78
N ILE A 46 -6.00 14.71 10.34
CA ILE A 46 -6.93 13.95 11.18
C ILE A 46 -6.40 12.53 11.42
N SER A 47 -6.41 12.11 12.68
CA SER A 47 -6.15 10.71 13.05
C SER A 47 -7.11 9.76 12.39
N LYS A 48 -6.60 8.63 11.91
CA LYS A 48 -7.41 7.56 11.32
C LYS A 48 -8.43 6.97 12.28
N SER A 49 -8.20 7.10 13.60
CA SER A 49 -9.18 6.76 14.66
C SER A 49 -10.39 7.69 14.73
N PHE A 50 -10.32 8.89 14.15
CA PHE A 50 -11.37 9.91 14.21
C PHE A 50 -11.99 10.20 12.84
N ILE A 51 -11.67 9.41 11.82
CA ILE A 51 -12.28 9.53 10.49
C ILE A 51 -13.74 9.09 10.55
N THR A 52 -14.61 9.91 9.95
CA THR A 52 -16.03 9.61 9.76
C THR A 52 -16.41 9.94 8.31
N PRO A 53 -17.52 9.40 7.77
CA PRO A 53 -17.93 9.64 6.39
C PRO A 53 -18.01 11.12 6.02
N GLU A 54 -18.44 11.96 6.95
CA GLU A 54 -18.60 13.41 6.75
C GLU A 54 -17.27 14.15 6.64
N LYS A 55 -16.17 13.56 7.12
CA LYS A 55 -14.83 14.17 7.07
C LYS A 55 -14.08 13.83 5.79
N LEU A 56 -14.56 12.85 5.02
CA LEU A 56 -13.92 12.43 3.78
C LEU A 56 -14.11 13.50 2.70
N VAL A 57 -13.12 13.57 1.81
CA VAL A 57 -13.04 14.57 0.75
C VAL A 57 -13.21 13.88 -0.59
N LYS A 58 -14.08 14.40 -1.45
CA LYS A 58 -14.23 13.99 -2.84
C LYS A 58 -13.38 14.88 -3.73
N ILE A 59 -12.55 14.27 -4.56
CA ILE A 59 -11.63 14.97 -5.46
C ILE A 59 -11.72 14.43 -6.89
N ASN A 60 -11.28 15.24 -7.85
CA ASN A 60 -11.05 14.79 -9.23
C ASN A 60 -9.62 14.25 -9.43
N SER A 61 -9.29 13.82 -10.65
CA SER A 61 -7.96 13.35 -11.07
C SER A 61 -6.83 14.37 -10.93
N GLN A 62 -7.14 15.66 -10.82
CA GLN A 62 -6.19 16.75 -10.62
C GLN A 62 -5.97 17.05 -9.13
N GLY A 63 -6.69 16.35 -8.24
CA GLY A 63 -6.67 16.60 -6.80
C GLY A 63 -7.49 17.81 -6.37
N GLU A 64 -8.31 18.37 -7.26
CA GLU A 64 -9.21 19.47 -6.95
C GLU A 64 -10.41 18.95 -6.18
N ILE A 65 -10.85 19.71 -5.18
CA ILE A 65 -11.96 19.33 -4.31
C ILE A 65 -13.27 19.52 -5.07
N LEU A 66 -14.01 18.44 -5.22
CA LEU A 66 -15.37 18.45 -5.76
C LEU A 66 -16.41 18.60 -4.65
N GLU A 67 -16.17 17.94 -3.51
CA GLU A 67 -17.06 17.98 -2.35
C GLU A 67 -16.25 17.75 -1.06
N ALA A 68 -16.48 18.58 -0.05
CA ALA A 68 -15.96 18.41 1.30
C ALA A 68 -16.89 19.13 2.28
N ASN A 69 -17.09 18.56 3.47
CA ASN A 69 -17.77 19.29 4.54
C ASN A 69 -16.79 20.24 5.24
N GLY A 70 -17.19 21.50 5.41
CA GLY A 70 -16.37 22.50 6.09
C GLY A 70 -15.01 22.73 5.42
N GLU A 71 -13.96 22.84 6.23
CA GLU A 71 -12.61 23.19 5.76
C GLU A 71 -11.70 21.98 5.50
N TYR A 72 -12.27 20.77 5.42
CA TYR A 72 -11.45 19.59 5.16
C TYR A 72 -10.76 19.67 3.79
N ARG A 73 -9.50 19.22 3.77
CA ARG A 73 -8.62 19.19 2.61
C ARG A 73 -8.05 17.80 2.46
N PRO A 74 -7.80 17.30 1.23
CA PRO A 74 -7.21 15.99 1.04
C PRO A 74 -5.82 15.92 1.70
N SER A 75 -5.32 14.70 1.94
CA SER A 75 -3.95 14.49 2.39
C SER A 75 -2.94 15.27 1.53
N SER A 76 -1.87 15.78 2.14
CA SER A 76 -0.79 16.42 1.41
C SER A 76 -0.06 15.46 0.45
N GLU A 77 -0.21 14.16 0.66
CA GLU A 77 0.39 13.09 -0.15
C GLU A 77 -0.56 12.49 -1.18
N ILE A 78 -1.74 13.10 -1.40
CA ILE A 78 -2.71 12.62 -2.36
C ILE A 78 -2.14 12.47 -3.79
N LYS A 79 -1.12 13.25 -4.13
CA LYS A 79 -0.39 13.17 -5.41
C LYS A 79 0.19 11.78 -5.67
N MET A 80 0.65 11.08 -4.62
CA MET A 80 1.15 9.71 -4.72
C MET A 80 0.03 8.73 -5.10
N HIS A 81 -1.17 8.92 -4.54
CA HIS A 81 -2.34 8.11 -4.87
C HIS A 81 -2.82 8.37 -6.30
N LEU A 82 -2.90 9.66 -6.69
CA LEU A 82 -3.29 10.06 -8.04
C LEU A 82 -2.34 9.51 -9.11
N ARG A 83 -1.02 9.44 -8.81
CA ARG A 83 -0.06 8.76 -9.67
C ARG A 83 -0.39 7.28 -9.85
N CYS A 84 -0.76 6.57 -8.78
CA CYS A 84 -1.15 5.16 -8.89
C CYS A 84 -2.36 4.98 -9.82
N TYR A 85 -3.38 5.82 -9.69
CA TYR A 85 -4.56 5.77 -10.56
C TYR A 85 -4.25 6.15 -12.02
N SER A 86 -3.32 7.09 -12.25
CA SER A 86 -2.98 7.53 -13.61
C SER A 86 -2.12 6.53 -14.37
N GLU A 87 -1.23 5.82 -13.68
CA GLU A 87 -0.37 4.81 -14.32
C GLU A 87 -1.07 3.46 -14.50
N ARG A 88 -2.16 3.22 -13.77
CA ARG A 88 -2.81 1.92 -13.71
C ARG A 88 -4.34 1.96 -13.61
N ASP A 89 -4.98 1.56 -14.69
CA ASP A 89 -6.43 1.42 -14.80
C ASP A 89 -7.03 0.34 -13.87
N ASP A 90 -6.22 -0.65 -13.47
CA ASP A 90 -6.65 -1.74 -12.59
C ASP A 90 -6.65 -1.36 -11.10
N VAL A 91 -6.21 -0.14 -10.76
CA VAL A 91 -6.20 0.38 -9.40
C VAL A 91 -7.52 1.07 -9.10
N GLY A 92 -8.27 0.52 -8.14
CA GLY A 92 -9.49 1.09 -7.58
C GLY A 92 -9.31 1.69 -6.18
N ALA A 93 -8.21 1.39 -5.48
CA ALA A 93 -7.89 2.00 -4.19
C ALA A 93 -6.41 1.99 -3.88
N VAL A 94 -6.01 2.90 -2.98
CA VAL A 94 -4.63 3.10 -2.53
C VAL A 94 -4.62 3.32 -1.02
N VAL A 95 -3.75 2.57 -0.33
CA VAL A 95 -3.51 2.68 1.12
C VAL A 95 -2.04 2.98 1.35
N HIS A 96 -1.78 4.11 2.02
CA HIS A 96 -0.48 4.49 2.52
C HIS A 96 -0.48 4.45 4.05
N ALA A 97 0.52 3.79 4.63
CA ALA A 97 0.66 3.61 6.06
C ALA A 97 2.14 3.45 6.44
N HIS A 98 2.43 3.48 7.75
CA HIS A 98 3.77 3.32 8.31
C HIS A 98 3.86 2.08 9.23
N PRO A 99 3.49 0.86 8.76
CA PRO A 99 3.55 -0.36 9.57
C PRO A 99 4.97 -0.60 10.13
N PRO A 100 5.15 -0.73 11.45
CA PRO A 100 6.47 -0.58 12.08
C PRO A 100 7.56 -1.52 11.57
N THR A 101 7.22 -2.80 11.31
CA THR A 101 8.24 -3.76 10.90
C THR A 101 8.63 -3.55 9.45
N ALA A 102 7.65 -3.43 8.56
CA ALA A 102 7.88 -3.13 7.14
C ALA A 102 8.60 -1.79 6.94
N THR A 103 8.23 -0.73 7.67
CA THR A 103 8.98 0.53 7.70
C THR A 103 10.40 0.32 8.23
N GLY A 104 10.61 -0.56 9.22
CA GLY A 104 11.94 -0.96 9.68
C GLY A 104 12.83 -1.56 8.58
N PHE A 105 12.27 -2.36 7.68
CA PHE A 105 13.00 -2.86 6.50
C PHE A 105 13.37 -1.72 5.55
N ALA A 106 12.46 -0.77 5.30
CA ALA A 106 12.74 0.40 4.49
C ALA A 106 13.86 1.27 5.08
N LEU A 107 13.85 1.51 6.39
CA LEU A 107 14.89 2.24 7.14
C LEU A 107 16.24 1.51 7.15
N ALA A 108 16.22 0.18 7.11
CA ALA A 108 17.43 -0.63 7.02
C ALA A 108 17.96 -0.76 5.58
N HIS A 109 17.27 -0.19 4.59
CA HIS A 109 17.54 -0.38 3.16
C HIS A 109 17.57 -1.86 2.75
N ILE A 110 16.64 -2.66 3.30
CA ILE A 110 16.52 -4.08 2.98
C ILE A 110 15.19 -4.33 2.28
N HIS A 111 15.26 -4.68 0.99
CA HIS A 111 14.11 -5.10 0.21
C HIS A 111 13.43 -6.35 0.83
N LEU A 112 12.11 -6.44 0.66
CA LEU A 112 11.32 -7.63 0.97
C LEU A 112 11.10 -8.43 -0.31
N ASP A 113 12.20 -8.87 -0.91
CA ASP A 113 12.25 -9.56 -2.20
C ASP A 113 12.62 -11.05 -2.07
N ASN A 114 12.55 -11.59 -0.86
CA ASN A 114 12.87 -12.98 -0.58
C ASN A 114 11.62 -13.87 -0.60
N TYR A 115 11.68 -14.95 -1.40
CA TYR A 115 10.55 -15.83 -1.65
C TYR A 115 10.55 -17.02 -0.70
N SER A 116 10.55 -16.74 0.60
CA SER A 116 10.62 -17.73 1.68
C SER A 116 9.26 -18.09 2.28
N LEU A 117 8.26 -17.23 2.09
CA LEU A 117 6.90 -17.41 2.57
C LEU A 117 5.93 -17.60 1.40
N ILE A 118 5.04 -18.60 1.51
CA ILE A 118 4.12 -18.95 0.42
C ILE A 118 3.14 -17.81 0.16
N GLU A 119 2.62 -17.22 1.24
CA GLU A 119 1.66 -16.13 1.22
C GLU A 119 2.22 -14.92 0.46
N SER A 120 3.47 -14.51 0.71
CA SER A 120 4.09 -13.39 -0.03
C SER A 120 4.28 -13.73 -1.50
N ALA A 121 4.80 -14.92 -1.80
CA ALA A 121 5.05 -15.36 -3.17
C ALA A 121 3.78 -15.41 -4.04
N ILE A 122 2.61 -15.67 -3.44
CA ILE A 122 1.33 -15.66 -4.14
C ILE A 122 0.73 -14.26 -4.20
N THR A 123 0.73 -13.49 -3.11
CA THR A 123 -0.13 -12.30 -2.98
C THR A 123 0.56 -11.00 -3.40
N ILE A 124 1.70 -10.66 -2.78
CA ILE A 124 2.35 -9.36 -2.93
C ILE A 124 3.68 -9.42 -3.71
N GLY A 125 4.22 -10.63 -3.92
CA GLY A 125 5.47 -10.85 -4.64
C GLY A 125 6.69 -10.21 -3.94
N SER A 126 7.73 -9.91 -4.72
CA SER A 126 8.85 -9.09 -4.22
C SER A 126 8.41 -7.65 -4.02
N VAL A 127 8.73 -7.09 -2.86
CA VAL A 127 8.43 -5.70 -2.52
C VAL A 127 9.71 -4.86 -2.54
N PRO A 128 9.88 -3.96 -3.54
CA PRO A 128 11.02 -3.08 -3.63
C PRO A 128 10.93 -1.94 -2.61
N ILE A 129 12.07 -1.26 -2.44
CA ILE A 129 12.19 0.03 -1.78
C ILE A 129 12.36 1.05 -2.91
N THR A 130 11.48 2.04 -2.97
CA THR A 130 11.59 3.13 -3.93
C THR A 130 12.60 4.16 -3.42
N PRO A 131 13.32 4.86 -4.32
CA PRO A 131 14.22 5.94 -3.92
C PRO A 131 13.53 6.97 -3.02
N PHE A 132 14.31 7.60 -2.14
CA PHE A 132 13.83 8.70 -1.30
C PHE A 132 13.21 9.82 -2.14
N GLY A 133 12.08 10.31 -1.68
CA GLY A 133 11.46 11.53 -2.17
C GLY A 133 10.85 12.28 -1.00
N THR A 134 10.90 13.60 -1.04
CA THR A 134 10.34 14.46 0.00
C THR A 134 8.81 14.34 0.00
N PRO A 135 8.17 13.94 1.12
CA PRO A 135 6.71 13.87 1.21
C PRO A 135 6.03 15.19 0.83
N SER A 136 4.80 15.10 0.31
CA SER A 136 4.00 16.25 -0.19
C SER A 136 4.50 16.96 -1.47
N THR A 137 5.65 16.55 -2.01
CA THR A 137 6.19 17.03 -3.30
C THR A 137 5.82 16.08 -4.45
N MET A 138 6.38 16.31 -5.65
CA MET A 138 6.30 15.36 -6.77
C MET A 138 7.38 14.26 -6.72
N GLU A 139 8.37 14.38 -5.83
CA GLU A 139 9.50 13.44 -5.74
C GLU A 139 9.03 12.02 -5.38
N VAL A 140 8.09 11.87 -4.44
CA VAL A 140 7.54 10.54 -4.11
C VAL A 140 6.75 9.94 -5.28
N PRO A 141 5.78 10.64 -5.91
CA PRO A 141 5.16 10.17 -7.15
C PRO A 141 6.15 9.75 -8.23
N GLU A 142 7.19 10.54 -8.47
CA GLU A 142 8.23 10.24 -9.47
C GLU A 142 9.05 9.00 -9.09
N ALA A 143 9.42 8.86 -7.81
CA ALA A 143 10.18 7.73 -7.30
C ALA A 143 9.42 6.40 -7.38
N ILE A 144 8.10 6.40 -7.16
CA ILE A 144 7.30 5.17 -7.23
C ILE A 144 6.96 4.74 -8.67
N THR A 145 6.90 5.69 -9.61
CA THR A 145 6.39 5.47 -10.98
C THR A 145 7.03 4.27 -11.69
N PRO A 146 8.37 4.10 -11.71
CA PRO A 146 9.03 2.98 -12.39
C PRO A 146 8.64 1.59 -11.86
N TYR A 147 8.05 1.51 -10.67
CA TYR A 147 7.69 0.24 -10.02
C TYR A 147 6.20 -0.10 -10.19
N LEU A 148 5.35 0.88 -10.48
CA LEU A 148 3.90 0.68 -10.50
C LEU A 148 3.43 -0.34 -11.54
N GLU A 149 4.13 -0.44 -12.67
CA GLU A 149 3.81 -1.40 -13.74
C GLU A 149 3.84 -2.86 -13.27
N HIS A 150 4.68 -3.17 -12.29
CA HIS A 150 4.98 -4.55 -11.90
C HIS A 150 4.60 -4.89 -10.45
N HIS A 151 4.42 -3.90 -9.59
CA HIS A 151 4.24 -4.09 -8.16
C HIS A 151 2.91 -3.53 -7.65
N ASP A 152 2.29 -4.26 -6.73
CA ASP A 152 1.11 -3.81 -6.01
C ASP A 152 1.43 -3.24 -4.62
N VAL A 153 2.65 -3.44 -4.15
CA VAL A 153 3.13 -3.03 -2.83
C VAL A 153 4.54 -2.50 -2.96
N LEU A 154 4.82 -1.36 -2.32
CA LEU A 154 6.10 -0.68 -2.33
C LEU A 154 6.48 -0.28 -0.89
N LEU A 155 7.74 -0.47 -0.53
CA LEU A 155 8.35 0.24 0.59
C LEU A 155 8.88 1.59 0.09
N LEU A 156 8.76 2.61 0.91
CA LEU A 156 9.23 3.97 0.64
C LEU A 156 10.45 4.24 1.53
N GLU A 157 11.62 4.48 0.94
CA GLU A 157 12.88 4.71 1.65
C GLU A 157 12.71 5.77 2.74
N ASN A 158 13.09 5.42 3.98
CA ASN A 158 13.00 6.28 5.16
C ASN A 158 11.61 6.89 5.46
N HIS A 159 10.53 6.26 4.98
CA HIS A 159 9.19 6.81 5.11
C HIS A 159 8.15 5.79 5.59
N GLY A 160 7.82 4.79 4.79
CA GLY A 160 6.71 3.88 5.10
C GLY A 160 6.41 2.92 3.97
N ALA A 161 5.13 2.64 3.72
CA ALA A 161 4.70 1.73 2.68
C ALA A 161 3.50 2.24 1.89
N LEU A 162 3.36 1.77 0.66
CA LEU A 162 2.24 2.02 -0.23
C LEU A 162 1.71 0.69 -0.77
N SER A 163 0.39 0.54 -0.79
CA SER A 163 -0.26 -0.59 -1.43
C SER A 163 -1.43 -0.11 -2.29
N VAL A 164 -1.62 -0.78 -3.42
CA VAL A 164 -2.74 -0.52 -4.33
C VAL A 164 -3.62 -1.77 -4.43
N GLY A 165 -4.87 -1.62 -4.83
CA GLY A 165 -5.83 -2.72 -5.00
C GLY A 165 -6.88 -2.40 -6.05
N CYS A 166 -7.52 -3.42 -6.63
CA CYS A 166 -8.69 -3.22 -7.49
C CYS A 166 -9.89 -2.66 -6.73
N ASP A 167 -9.90 -2.84 -5.42
CA ASP A 167 -10.82 -2.27 -4.45
C ASP A 167 -10.05 -1.99 -3.14
N LEU A 168 -10.72 -1.31 -2.21
CA LEU A 168 -10.12 -0.86 -0.96
C LEU A 168 -9.71 -2.02 -0.05
N ILE A 169 -10.51 -3.08 0.02
CA ILE A 169 -10.20 -4.26 0.84
C ILE A 169 -8.96 -4.96 0.31
N THR A 170 -8.81 -5.09 -1.00
CA THR A 170 -7.61 -5.66 -1.63
C THR A 170 -6.37 -4.83 -1.31
N ALA A 171 -6.45 -3.50 -1.41
CA ALA A 171 -5.33 -2.62 -1.05
C ALA A 171 -4.96 -2.79 0.44
N TYR A 172 -5.95 -2.77 1.33
CA TYR A 172 -5.75 -2.99 2.76
C TYR A 172 -5.13 -4.36 3.08
N TYR A 173 -5.63 -5.45 2.51
CA TYR A 173 -5.08 -6.80 2.72
C TYR A 173 -3.64 -6.93 2.22
N ARG A 174 -3.24 -6.19 1.19
CA ARG A 174 -1.85 -6.14 0.75
C ARG A 174 -0.95 -5.42 1.74
N MET A 175 -1.42 -4.32 2.33
CA MET A 175 -0.73 -3.65 3.44
C MET A 175 -0.61 -4.57 4.67
N GLU A 176 -1.69 -5.31 4.99
CA GLU A 176 -1.69 -6.29 6.09
C GLU A 176 -0.69 -7.42 5.85
N THR A 177 -0.70 -7.96 4.64
CA THR A 177 0.22 -9.03 4.25
C THR A 177 1.66 -8.53 4.27
N LEU A 178 1.92 -7.30 3.82
CA LEU A 178 3.25 -6.70 3.90
C LEU A 178 3.79 -6.70 5.34
N GLU A 179 3.01 -6.22 6.30
CA GLU A 179 3.46 -6.17 7.70
C GLU A 179 3.63 -7.58 8.29
N LEU A 180 2.76 -8.53 7.94
CA LEU A 180 2.92 -9.93 8.33
C LEU A 180 4.22 -10.55 7.79
N VAL A 181 4.53 -10.29 6.51
CA VAL A 181 5.73 -10.77 5.84
C VAL A 181 6.98 -10.17 6.48
N ALA A 182 6.94 -8.86 6.76
CA ALA A 182 8.03 -8.16 7.44
C ALA A 182 8.27 -8.74 8.84
N LYS A 183 7.22 -8.91 9.65
CA LYS A 183 7.30 -9.53 11.00
C LYS A 183 7.88 -10.93 10.95
N THR A 184 7.35 -11.78 10.07
CA THR A 184 7.80 -13.17 9.95
C THR A 184 9.25 -13.26 9.48
N SER A 185 9.63 -12.44 8.50
CA SER A 185 11.01 -12.39 7.99
C SER A 185 11.98 -11.85 9.04
N PHE A 186 11.59 -10.82 9.79
CA PHE A 186 12.39 -10.30 10.88
C PHE A 186 12.65 -11.36 11.96
N ILE A 187 11.60 -12.08 12.39
CA ILE A 187 11.72 -13.19 13.35
C ILE A 187 12.61 -14.30 12.80
N ALA A 188 12.41 -14.70 11.54
CA ALA A 188 13.21 -15.75 10.91
C ALA A 188 14.71 -15.38 10.87
N ARG A 189 15.03 -14.12 10.54
CA ARG A 189 16.41 -13.62 10.54
C ARG A 189 16.99 -13.57 11.95
N MET A 190 16.22 -13.15 12.96
CA MET A 190 16.66 -13.21 14.35
C MET A 190 17.01 -14.64 14.79
N LEU A 191 16.15 -15.61 14.49
CA LEU A 191 16.40 -17.03 14.79
C LEU A 191 17.61 -17.58 14.01
N ASN A 192 17.85 -17.06 12.81
CA ASN A 192 18.95 -17.43 11.92
C ASN A 192 20.21 -16.55 12.10
N GLN A 193 20.37 -15.89 13.26
CA GLN A 193 21.55 -15.08 13.61
C GLN A 193 21.85 -13.97 12.59
N GLY A 194 20.80 -13.28 12.14
CA GLY A 194 20.86 -12.20 11.16
C GLY A 194 20.94 -12.65 9.70
N LYS A 195 21.07 -13.95 9.43
CA LYS A 195 21.13 -14.45 8.04
C LYS A 195 19.74 -14.45 7.41
N GLN A 196 19.68 -14.03 6.14
CA GLN A 196 18.46 -14.10 5.34
C GLN A 196 17.91 -15.54 5.30
N GLU A 197 16.60 -15.64 5.40
CA GLU A 197 15.86 -16.89 5.39
C GLU A 197 15.95 -17.59 4.02
N LYS A 198 15.95 -18.93 4.02
CA LYS A 198 16.10 -19.71 2.78
C LYS A 198 14.85 -19.60 1.91
N GLU A 199 15.06 -19.44 0.61
CA GLU A 199 13.96 -19.40 -0.36
C GLU A 199 13.34 -20.79 -0.58
N ILE A 200 12.06 -20.75 -0.94
CA ILE A 200 11.38 -21.88 -1.55
C ILE A 200 12.06 -22.20 -2.89
N PRO A 201 12.33 -23.47 -3.23
CA PRO A 201 12.96 -23.85 -4.49
C PRO A 201 12.26 -23.23 -5.71
N ARG A 202 13.05 -22.81 -6.71
CA ARG A 202 12.55 -22.08 -7.89
C ARG A 202 11.41 -22.79 -8.61
N GLU A 203 11.48 -24.11 -8.74
CA GLU A 203 10.44 -24.94 -9.36
C GLU A 203 9.10 -24.88 -8.61
N ASN A 204 9.15 -24.72 -7.29
CA ASN A 204 7.95 -24.58 -6.45
C ASN A 204 7.39 -23.17 -6.56
N LEU A 205 8.23 -22.14 -6.65
CA LEU A 205 7.79 -20.75 -6.84
C LEU A 205 6.99 -20.57 -8.13
N GLU A 206 7.41 -21.18 -9.24
CA GLU A 206 6.66 -21.12 -10.50
C GLU A 206 5.27 -21.75 -10.38
N ARG A 207 5.11 -22.77 -9.52
CA ARG A 207 3.79 -23.34 -9.21
C ARG A 207 2.95 -22.37 -8.38
N LEU A 208 3.55 -21.72 -7.38
CA LEU A 208 2.86 -20.72 -6.55
C LEU A 208 2.38 -19.51 -7.38
N PHE A 209 3.21 -19.00 -8.29
CA PHE A 209 2.82 -17.89 -9.16
C PHE A 209 1.60 -18.22 -10.01
N LYS A 210 1.51 -19.45 -10.54
CA LYS A 210 0.35 -19.92 -11.31
C LYS A 210 -0.92 -20.09 -10.46
N MET A 211 -0.79 -20.31 -9.15
CA MET A 211 -1.96 -20.43 -8.26
C MET A 211 -2.74 -19.11 -8.13
N ARG A 212 -2.12 -17.96 -8.44
CA ARG A 212 -2.78 -16.64 -8.41
C ARG A 212 -4.06 -16.61 -9.24
N GLU A 213 -4.05 -17.23 -10.42
CA GLU A 213 -5.22 -17.30 -11.30
C GLU A 213 -6.37 -18.07 -10.63
N GLY A 214 -6.06 -19.22 -10.02
CA GLY A 214 -7.04 -20.05 -9.32
C GLY A 214 -7.63 -19.36 -8.08
N TYR A 215 -6.81 -18.58 -7.36
CA TYR A 215 -7.25 -17.76 -6.23
C TYR A 215 -7.86 -16.42 -6.63
N LYS A 216 -7.90 -16.10 -7.93
CA LYS A 216 -8.38 -14.82 -8.46
C LYS A 216 -7.69 -13.61 -7.83
N VAL A 217 -6.39 -13.74 -7.56
CA VAL A 217 -5.57 -12.62 -7.05
C VAL A 217 -5.43 -11.60 -8.18
N THR A 218 -6.01 -10.41 -7.98
CA THR A 218 -6.00 -9.30 -8.94
C THR A 218 -4.64 -8.58 -8.93
N GLY A 219 -4.50 -7.54 -9.77
CA GLY A 219 -3.33 -6.67 -9.80
C GLY A 219 -2.09 -7.26 -10.48
N LYS A 220 -0.93 -6.68 -10.19
CA LYS A 220 0.34 -6.99 -10.83
C LYS A 220 1.18 -7.94 -9.97
N HIS A 221 2.10 -8.65 -10.60
CA HIS A 221 3.06 -9.49 -9.91
C HIS A 221 4.38 -9.48 -10.69
N PRO A 222 5.52 -9.23 -10.04
CA PRO A 222 6.81 -9.10 -10.72
C PRO A 222 7.43 -10.44 -11.14
N GLY A 223 6.75 -11.57 -10.88
CA GLY A 223 7.33 -12.90 -11.03
C GLY A 223 8.42 -13.11 -9.98
N TYR A 224 9.57 -13.64 -10.40
CA TYR A 224 10.77 -13.69 -9.57
C TYR A 224 11.68 -12.51 -9.87
N LYS A 225 11.80 -11.61 -8.90
CA LYS A 225 12.55 -10.38 -9.02
C LYS A 225 13.31 -10.12 -7.72
N LYS A 226 14.56 -9.70 -7.88
CA LYS A 226 15.47 -9.33 -6.80
C LYS A 226 15.96 -7.90 -7.01
N TYR A 227 16.30 -7.24 -5.92
CA TYR A 227 16.86 -5.89 -5.86
C TYR A 227 18.21 -5.94 -5.14
N ASN A 228 19.10 -5.02 -5.50
CA ASN A 228 20.44 -4.92 -4.93
C ASN A 228 20.51 -3.77 -3.94
#